data_AF-A0A183DVB1-F1
#
_entry.id   AF-A0A183DVB1-F1
#
_cell.length_a   1.000
_cell.length_b   1.000
_cell.length_c   1.000
_cell.angle_alpha   90.00
_cell.angle_beta   90.00
_cell.angle_gamma   90.00
#
_symmetry.space_group_name_H-M   'P 1'
#
loop_
_entity.id
_entity.type
_entity.pdbx_description
1 polymer ?
#
loop_
_entity_poly.entity_id
_entity_poly.type
_entity_poly.pdbx_seq_one_letter_code
_entity_poly.pdbx_strand_id
1 'polypeptide(L)'
;MLFVPLGMQLIAPRNTAEEWSMVFLFTAIVLIITNVIFCVFGRGEACKWTTEEFIIKKATSTPELFVTSLQQASPGKVLPQPVQKLHNDLAQCS
;
A
#
# COMPACT_ATOMS: atom_id res chain seq x y z
N MET A 1 21.02 9.86 2.83
CA MET A 1 22.23 9.76 3.69
C MET A 1 23.51 10.19 2.99
N LEU A 2 23.62 10.14 1.65
CA LEU A 2 24.84 10.57 0.94
C LEU A 2 25.01 12.11 0.91
N PHE A 3 23.90 12.85 0.80
CA PHE A 3 23.91 14.32 0.72
C PHE A 3 24.03 15.05 2.06
N VAL A 4 23.68 14.39 3.16
CA VAL A 4 23.70 14.97 4.51
C VAL A 4 25.12 15.39 4.92
N PRO A 5 26.15 14.52 4.85
CA PRO A 5 27.51 14.93 5.22
C PRO A 5 28.07 16.04 4.33
N LEU A 6 27.71 16.09 3.05
CA LEU A 6 28.09 17.19 2.16
C LEU A 6 27.43 18.51 2.55
N GLY A 7 26.15 18.47 2.96
CA GLY A 7 25.44 19.65 3.47
C GLY A 7 26.02 20.16 4.80
N MET A 8 26.42 19.26 5.71
CA MET A 8 27.02 19.66 6.98
C MET A 8 28.37 20.36 6.80
N GLN A 9 29.20 19.89 5.86
CA GLN A 9 30.48 20.53 5.53
C GLN A 9 30.32 21.97 5.01
N LEU A 10 29.17 22.29 4.38
CA LEU A 10 28.88 23.65 3.91
C LEU A 10 28.35 24.56 5.02
N ILE A 11 27.56 24.02 5.96
CA ILE A 11 26.90 24.81 7.01
C ILE A 11 27.81 25.00 8.23
N ALA A 12 28.63 24.02 8.59
CA ALA A 12 29.52 24.05 9.75
C ALA A 12 31.00 23.77 9.37
N PRO A 13 31.64 24.66 8.59
CA PRO A 13 33.01 24.45 8.11
C PRO A 13 34.07 24.56 9.22
N ARG A 14 33.80 25.31 10.30
CA ARG A 14 34.73 25.48 11.42
C ARG A 14 34.40 24.61 12.63
N ASN A 15 33.36 23.79 12.52
CA ASN A 15 32.95 22.83 13.55
C ASN A 15 32.79 23.48 14.94
N THR A 16 32.20 24.68 14.97
CA THR A 16 31.97 25.44 16.21
C THR A 16 30.57 25.20 16.76
N ALA A 17 30.40 25.35 18.09
CA ALA A 17 29.10 25.13 18.75
C ALA A 17 27.97 26.03 18.22
N GLU A 18 28.30 27.25 17.78
CA GLU A 18 27.34 28.18 17.18
C GLU A 18 26.85 27.68 15.81
N GLU A 19 27.75 27.19 14.96
CA GLU A 19 27.41 26.64 13.64
C GLU A 19 26.52 25.39 13.77
N TRP A 20 26.77 24.53 14.76
CA TRP A 20 25.91 23.37 15.04
C TRP A 20 24.50 23.75 15.49
N SER A 21 24.35 24.86 16.23
CA SER A 21 23.02 25.36 16.59
C SER A 21 22.22 25.77 15.35
N MET A 22 22.88 26.34 14.34
CA MET A 22 22.26 26.67 13.06
C MET A 22 21.87 25.42 12.26
N VAL A 23 22.68 24.35 12.29
CA VAL A 23 22.35 23.06 11.67
C VAL A 23 21.06 22.47 12.24
N PHE A 24 20.91 22.48 13.56
CA PHE A 24 19.69 21.99 14.21
C PHE A 24 18.48 22.84 13.85
N LEU A 25 18.63 24.16 13.83
CA LEU A 25 17.56 25.07 13.42
C LEU A 25 17.14 24.83 11.95
N PHE A 26 18.10 24.68 11.04
CA PHE A 26 17.84 24.35 9.64
C PHE A 26 17.08 23.03 9.51
N THR A 27 17.52 22.00 10.23
CA THR A 27 16.88 20.68 10.22
C THR A 27 15.44 20.76 10.74
N ALA A 28 15.20 21.53 11.81
CA ALA A 28 13.85 21.76 12.34
C ALA A 28 12.94 22.46 11.32
N ILE A 29 13.46 23.47 10.61
CA ILE A 29 12.71 24.17 9.55
C ILE A 29 12.35 23.20 8.41
N VAL A 30 13.30 22.41 7.92
CA VAL A 30 13.07 21.42 6.86
C VAL A 30 12.02 20.39 7.29
N LEU A 31 12.07 19.95 8.56
CA LEU A 31 11.09 19.02 9.11
C LEU A 31 9.68 19.62 9.13
N ILE A 32 9.56 20.88 9.56
CA ILE A 32 8.26 21.58 9.58
C ILE A 32 7.73 21.74 8.16
N ILE A 33 8.55 22.21 7.22
CA ILE A 33 8.12 22.42 5.83
C ILE A 33 7.67 21.11 5.18
N THR A 34 8.44 20.04 5.34
CA THR A 34 8.09 18.73 4.76
C THR A 34 6.82 18.14 5.38
N ASN A 35 6.60 18.34 6.68
CA ASN A 35 5.34 17.95 7.32
C ASN A 35 4.16 18.78 6.83
N VAL A 36 4.33 20.10 6.65
CA VAL A 36 3.29 20.97 6.09
C VAL A 36 2.93 20.52 4.66
N ILE A 37 3.93 20.25 3.83
CA ILE A 37 3.71 19.70 2.47
C ILE A 37 2.96 18.38 2.57
N PHE A 38 3.34 17.47 3.47
CA PHE A 38 2.65 16.21 3.65
C PHE A 38 1.17 16.41 4.06
N CYS A 39 0.86 17.35 4.96
CA CYS A 39 -0.51 17.66 5.34
C CYS A 39 -1.34 18.22 4.17
N VAL A 40 -0.72 18.98 3.26
CA VAL A 40 -1.41 19.58 2.10
C VAL A 40 -1.61 18.57 0.98
N PHE A 41 -0.61 17.75 0.67
CA PHE A 41 -0.61 16.86 -0.49
C PHE A 41 -0.94 15.40 -0.18
N GLY A 42 -0.88 15.00 1.09
CA GLY A 42 -1.21 13.66 1.53
C GLY A 42 -2.69 13.36 1.32
N ARG A 43 -3.00 12.50 0.35
CA ARG A 43 -4.34 11.92 0.19
C ARG A 43 -4.32 10.50 0.73
N GLY A 44 -5.17 10.22 1.71
CA GLY A 44 -5.38 8.88 2.28
C GLY A 44 -6.32 7.99 1.46
N GLU A 45 -6.71 8.40 0.26
CA GLU A 45 -7.59 7.61 -0.60
C GLU A 45 -6.86 6.37 -1.14
N ALA A 46 -7.57 5.24 -1.15
CA ALA A 46 -7.08 4.02 -1.77
C ALA A 46 -6.66 4.30 -3.21
N CYS A 47 -5.45 3.87 -3.56
CA CYS A 47 -4.94 4.09 -4.90
C CYS A 47 -5.81 3.34 -5.92
N LYS A 48 -5.98 3.88 -7.13
CA LYS A 48 -6.91 3.31 -8.15
C LYS A 48 -6.66 1.84 -8.49
N TRP A 49 -5.45 1.34 -8.25
CA TRP A 49 -5.05 -0.04 -8.48
C TRP A 49 -5.32 -0.99 -7.30
N THR A 50 -5.69 -0.45 -6.13
CA THR A 50 -6.10 -1.22 -4.94
C THR A 50 -7.61 -1.26 -4.77
N THR A 51 -8.39 -0.62 -5.65
CA THR A 51 -9.85 -0.71 -5.65
C THR A 51 -10.29 -2.11 -6.08
N GLU A 52 -11.29 -2.67 -5.40
CA GLU A 52 -11.85 -4.00 -5.71
C GLU A 52 -12.23 -4.13 -7.20
N GLU A 53 -12.77 -3.06 -7.78
CA GLU A 53 -13.10 -2.98 -9.21
C GLU A 53 -11.90 -3.25 -10.13
N PHE A 54 -10.70 -2.78 -9.77
CA PHE A 54 -9.49 -2.99 -10.56
C PHE A 54 -8.99 -4.43 -10.44
N ILE A 55 -9.05 -5.01 -9.24
CA ILE A 55 -8.68 -6.39 -8.98
C ILE A 55 -9.60 -7.35 -9.75
N ILE A 56 -10.92 -7.08 -9.74
CA ILE A 56 -11.92 -7.87 -10.46
C ILE A 56 -11.70 -7.75 -11.98
N LYS A 57 -11.52 -6.54 -12.53
CA LYS A 57 -11.26 -6.36 -13.98
C LYS A 57 -9.99 -7.08 -14.45
N LYS A 58 -8.93 -7.07 -13.65
CA LYS A 58 -7.69 -7.81 -13.95
C LYS A 58 -7.91 -9.32 -13.86
N ALA A 59 -8.65 -9.80 -12.86
CA ALA A 59 -8.99 -11.20 -12.71
C ALA A 59 -9.86 -11.73 -13.88
N THR A 60 -10.80 -10.93 -14.38
CA THR A 60 -11.67 -11.28 -15.52
C THR A 60 -10.90 -11.42 -16.85
N SER A 61 -9.74 -10.77 -17.01
CA SER A 61 -8.89 -10.90 -18.20
C SER A 61 -7.98 -12.14 -18.20
N THR A 62 -7.93 -12.90 -17.10
CA THR A 62 -7.30 -14.22 -17.09
C THR A 62 -8.41 -15.26 -17.28
N PRO A 63 -8.60 -15.82 -18.49
CA PRO A 63 -9.58 -16.89 -18.65
C PRO A 63 -9.15 -18.08 -17.78
N GLU A 64 -10.03 -18.47 -16.85
CA GLU A 64 -10.11 -19.79 -16.20
C GLU A 64 -8.96 -20.29 -15.30
N LEU A 65 -7.70 -19.88 -15.46
CA LEU A 65 -6.59 -20.56 -14.75
C LEU A 65 -6.42 -20.17 -13.26
N PHE A 66 -6.95 -19.02 -12.84
CA PHE A 66 -6.82 -18.52 -11.45
C PHE A 66 -7.96 -18.96 -10.54
N VAL A 67 -9.14 -19.26 -11.10
CA VAL A 67 -10.28 -19.80 -10.34
C VAL A 67 -9.93 -21.17 -9.75
N THR A 68 -9.11 -21.95 -10.47
CA THR A 68 -8.58 -23.24 -9.98
C THR A 68 -7.55 -23.10 -8.85
N SER A 69 -6.80 -21.99 -8.78
CA SER A 69 -5.75 -21.82 -7.77
C SER A 69 -6.20 -21.09 -6.50
N LEU A 70 -7.23 -20.24 -6.56
CA LEU A 70 -7.83 -19.65 -5.34
C LEU A 70 -8.74 -20.61 -4.56
N GLN A 71 -9.35 -21.60 -5.23
CA GLN A 71 -10.14 -22.61 -4.54
C GLN A 71 -9.28 -23.58 -3.70
N GLN A 72 -7.97 -23.65 -3.98
CA GLN A 72 -7.06 -24.60 -3.31
C GLN A 72 -6.28 -24.00 -2.14
N ALA A 73 -6.37 -22.68 -1.88
CA ALA A 73 -5.60 -22.01 -0.84
C ALA A 73 -6.37 -21.63 0.44
N SER A 74 -7.67 -21.92 0.54
CA SER A 74 -8.41 -21.75 1.81
C SER A 74 -9.30 -22.97 2.11
N PRO A 75 -9.02 -23.74 3.18
CA PRO A 75 -9.87 -24.85 3.59
C PRO A 75 -11.13 -24.29 4.24
N GLY A 76 -12.19 -24.17 3.45
CA GLY A 76 -13.55 -23.99 3.95
C GLY A 76 -14.24 -22.71 3.48
N LYS A 77 -15.43 -22.91 2.86
CA LYS A 77 -16.45 -21.92 2.42
C LYS A 77 -16.05 -21.16 1.14
N VAL A 78 -16.77 -21.17 0.01
CA VAL A 78 -18.21 -21.32 -0.28
C VAL A 78 -18.35 -21.96 -1.68
N LEU A 79 -19.26 -22.94 -1.83
CA LEU A 79 -19.57 -23.59 -3.09
C LEU A 79 -20.49 -22.68 -3.94
N PRO A 80 -20.24 -22.50 -5.25
CA PRO A 80 -21.11 -21.66 -6.07
C PRO A 80 -22.51 -22.27 -6.23
N GLN A 81 -23.53 -21.38 -6.23
CA GLN A 81 -24.98 -21.65 -6.25
C GLN A 81 -25.51 -22.79 -7.15
N PRO A 82 -24.96 -23.13 -8.34
CA PRO A 82 -25.50 -24.23 -9.15
C PRO A 82 -25.43 -25.61 -8.49
N VAL A 83 -24.52 -25.84 -7.53
CA VAL A 83 -24.38 -27.18 -6.90
C VAL A 83 -25.41 -27.40 -5.78
N GLN A 84 -25.91 -26.32 -5.16
CA GLN A 84 -26.97 -26.44 -4.14
C GLN A 84 -28.29 -26.93 -4.74
N LYS A 85 -28.58 -26.57 -5.99
CA LYS A 85 -29.75 -27.09 -6.72
C LYS A 85 -29.64 -28.59 -6.94
N LEU A 86 -28.48 -29.08 -7.38
CA LEU A 86 -28.26 -30.49 -7.68
C LEU A 86 -28.38 -31.37 -6.41
N HIS A 87 -27.96 -30.86 -5.25
CA HIS A 87 -28.11 -31.56 -3.98
C HIS A 87 -29.57 -31.64 -3.51
N ASN A 88 -30.38 -30.61 -3.79
CA ASN A 88 -31.81 -30.62 -3.46
C ASN A 88 -32.61 -31.53 -4.42
N ASP A 89 -32.23 -31.59 -5.70
CA ASP A 89 -32.86 -32.49 -6.67
C ASP A 89 -32.55 -33.97 -6.38
N LEU A 90 -31.36 -34.28 -5.85
CA LEU A 90 -31.00 -35.65 -5.43
C LEU A 90 -31.67 -36.07 -4.11
N ALA A 91 -32.00 -35.13 -3.22
CA ALA A 91 -32.69 -35.39 -1.96
C ALA A 91 -34.22 -35.56 -2.13
N GLN A 92 -34.81 -35.16 -3.26
CA GLN A 92 -36.22 -35.38 -3.58
C GLN A 92 -36.50 -36.70 -4.32
N CYS A 93 -35.46 -37.45 -4.70
CA CYS A 93 -35.57 -38.75 -5.38
C CYS A 93 -35.39 -39.97 -4.45
N SER A 94 -35.38 -39.76 -3.13
CA SER A 94 -35.35 -40.83 -2.11
C SER A 94 -36.57 -40.80 -1.21
#